data_AF-A0A919APC7-F1
#
_entry.id   AF-A0A919APC7-F1
#
_cell.length_a   1.000
_cell.length_b   1.000
_cell.length_c   1.000
_cell.angle_alpha   90.00
_cell.angle_beta   90.00
_cell.angle_gamma   90.00
#
_symmetry.space_group_name_H-M   'P 1'
#
loop_
_entity.id
_entity.type
_entity.pdbx_description
1 polymer ?
#
loop_
_entity_poly.entity_id
_entity_poly.type
_entity_poly.pdbx_seq_one_letter_code
_entity_poly.pdbx_strand_id
1 'polypeptide(L)'
;MARDDERQSFTEAWEQWHRQKERILAGPHGFLAITSLHWLGEEPARFEDAPGTWSSTAKGVVVELAEDEELTVDGQAVPGRYEFGLIAERDSRYAGAGDALIEVAKRGGHDILRPRHPGNPLRTAFTHTPVYAPDPRWVLEGHFLPFGEPRPVTVGATVEGLEHVYDSPGQVEFDFDGAVHRLTAFNGKTPGSLMVLFTDRTSGVTTYAANRSLHIEAPDAEGRVNLDFNRAGNLPCAYTDLATCPLPPTENRLPFAVEAGERIPLERGGQP
;
A
#
# COMPACT_ATOMS: atom_id res chain seq x y z
N MET A 1 10.52 -33.88 -15.59
CA MET A 1 9.87 -34.43 -14.38
C MET A 1 10.23 -33.61 -13.14
N ALA A 2 11.39 -33.76 -12.48
CA ALA A 2 11.68 -32.97 -11.25
C ALA A 2 11.69 -31.44 -11.45
N ARG A 3 12.31 -30.95 -12.52
CA ARG A 3 12.31 -29.50 -12.86
C ARG A 3 10.94 -28.96 -13.30
N ASP A 4 10.06 -29.84 -13.82
CA ASP A 4 8.71 -29.44 -14.22
C ASP A 4 7.81 -29.35 -12.99
N ASP A 5 7.99 -30.26 -12.03
CA ASP A 5 7.30 -30.31 -10.74
C ASP A 5 7.69 -29.10 -9.85
N GLU A 6 8.98 -28.73 -9.82
CA GLU A 6 9.46 -27.52 -9.15
C GLU A 6 8.89 -26.22 -9.75
N ARG A 7 8.81 -26.13 -11.08
CA ARG A 7 8.18 -24.99 -11.76
C ARG A 7 6.68 -24.92 -11.49
N GLN A 8 6.00 -26.05 -11.52
CA GLN A 8 4.58 -26.12 -11.21
C GLN A 8 4.31 -25.67 -9.77
N SER A 9 5.09 -26.18 -8.80
CA SER A 9 5.01 -25.76 -7.40
C SER A 9 5.25 -24.25 -7.21
N PHE A 10 6.23 -23.68 -7.92
CA PHE A 10 6.50 -22.23 -7.91
C PHE A 10 5.30 -21.42 -8.42
N THR A 11 4.74 -21.80 -9.57
CA THR A 11 3.57 -21.13 -10.15
C THR A 11 2.36 -21.23 -9.22
N GLU A 12 2.07 -22.41 -8.66
CA GLU A 12 0.94 -22.60 -7.74
C GLU A 12 1.06 -21.75 -6.47
N ALA A 13 2.27 -21.68 -5.89
CA ALA A 13 2.55 -20.83 -4.74
C ALA A 13 2.40 -19.34 -5.07
N TRP A 14 2.86 -18.91 -6.25
CA TRP A 14 2.68 -17.54 -6.73
C TRP A 14 1.19 -17.21 -6.94
N GLU A 15 0.42 -18.10 -7.57
CA GLU A 15 -1.00 -17.89 -7.81
C GLU A 15 -1.81 -17.81 -6.50
N GLN A 16 -1.47 -18.65 -5.52
CA GLN A 16 -2.11 -18.60 -4.20
C GLN A 16 -1.87 -17.24 -3.53
N TRP A 17 -0.63 -16.76 -3.57
CA TRP A 17 -0.25 -15.45 -3.07
C TRP A 17 -1.01 -14.32 -3.79
N HIS A 18 -1.05 -14.35 -5.13
CA HIS A 18 -1.71 -13.31 -5.93
C HIS A 18 -3.21 -13.26 -5.66
N ARG A 19 -3.88 -14.42 -5.66
CA ARG A 19 -5.31 -14.52 -5.32
C ARG A 19 -5.60 -14.00 -3.91
N GLN A 20 -4.72 -14.22 -2.95
CA GLN A 20 -4.89 -13.66 -1.60
C GLN A 20 -4.76 -12.14 -1.62
N LYS A 21 -3.77 -11.59 -2.33
CA LYS A 21 -3.60 -10.15 -2.48
C LYS A 21 -4.84 -9.49 -3.12
N GLU A 22 -5.36 -10.07 -4.20
CA GLU A 22 -6.58 -9.56 -4.86
C GLU A 22 -7.81 -9.60 -3.95
N ARG A 23 -7.99 -10.69 -3.18
CA ARG A 23 -9.09 -10.76 -2.19
C ARG A 23 -9.01 -9.68 -1.13
N ILE A 24 -7.79 -9.33 -0.68
CA ILE A 24 -7.60 -8.23 0.29
C ILE A 24 -7.88 -6.87 -0.37
N LEU A 25 -7.38 -6.68 -1.59
CA LEU A 25 -7.58 -5.44 -2.36
C LEU A 25 -9.07 -5.17 -2.63
N ALA A 26 -9.81 -6.18 -3.09
CA ALA A 26 -11.21 -6.12 -3.49
C ALA A 26 -12.20 -6.53 -2.37
N GLY A 27 -11.72 -6.75 -1.15
CA GLY A 27 -12.55 -7.06 0.01
C GLY A 27 -13.59 -5.95 0.30
N PRO A 28 -14.67 -6.22 1.05
CA PRO A 28 -15.78 -5.28 1.24
C PRO A 28 -15.35 -3.87 1.69
N HIS A 29 -14.32 -3.78 2.53
CA HIS A 29 -13.71 -2.51 2.96
C HIS A 29 -12.24 -2.40 2.56
N GLY A 30 -11.84 -3.11 1.49
CA GLY A 30 -10.53 -3.04 0.87
C GLY A 30 -10.28 -1.66 0.23
N PHE A 31 -9.10 -1.48 -0.37
CA PHE A 31 -8.75 -0.17 -0.96
C PHE A 31 -9.64 0.20 -2.15
N LEU A 32 -10.19 -0.77 -2.88
CA LEU A 32 -11.12 -0.49 -3.98
C LEU A 32 -12.50 -0.02 -3.49
N ALA A 33 -12.79 -0.16 -2.19
CA ALA A 33 -14.03 0.31 -1.59
C ALA A 33 -14.01 1.82 -1.27
N ILE A 34 -12.85 2.48 -1.34
CA ILE A 34 -12.71 3.90 -0.98
C ILE A 34 -13.47 4.80 -1.96
N THR A 35 -14.43 5.57 -1.46
CA THR A 35 -15.30 6.45 -2.26
C THR A 35 -14.81 7.88 -2.34
N SER A 36 -14.15 8.38 -1.29
CA SER A 36 -13.64 9.75 -1.22
C SER A 36 -12.44 9.87 -0.28
N LEU A 37 -11.73 10.98 -0.38
CA LEU A 37 -10.67 11.40 0.55
C LEU A 37 -10.92 12.86 0.92
N HIS A 38 -11.29 13.10 2.18
CA HIS A 38 -11.57 14.42 2.70
C HIS A 38 -10.48 14.85 3.67
N TRP A 39 -9.96 16.07 3.49
CA TRP A 39 -9.01 16.69 4.41
C TRP A 39 -9.80 17.51 5.44
N LEU A 40 -9.66 17.17 6.72
CA LEU A 40 -10.43 17.80 7.78
C LEU A 40 -9.76 19.09 8.26
N GLY A 41 -10.57 20.14 8.42
CA GLY A 41 -10.18 21.40 9.05
C GLY A 41 -10.87 21.61 10.40
N GLU A 42 -10.63 22.76 11.02
CA GLU A 42 -11.28 23.15 12.27
C GLU A 42 -12.78 23.45 12.08
N GLU A 43 -13.16 23.92 10.89
CA GLU A 43 -14.56 24.16 10.54
C GLU A 43 -15.30 22.83 10.33
N PRO A 44 -16.38 22.55 11.08
CA PRO A 44 -17.14 21.31 10.92
C PRO A 44 -17.79 21.19 9.53
N ALA A 45 -17.62 20.03 8.90
CA ALA A 45 -18.15 19.74 7.57
C ALA A 45 -18.90 18.40 7.52
N ARG A 46 -19.93 18.31 6.67
CA ARG A 46 -20.64 17.06 6.37
C ARG A 46 -20.22 16.53 5.00
N PHE A 47 -20.21 15.21 4.87
CA PHE A 47 -19.85 14.53 3.62
C PHE A 47 -20.98 13.58 3.24
N GLU A 48 -21.26 13.45 1.94
CA GLU A 48 -22.38 12.64 1.45
C GLU A 48 -22.22 11.15 1.78
N ASP A 49 -20.96 10.67 1.82
CA ASP A 49 -20.61 9.27 2.01
C ASP A 49 -20.10 8.94 3.42
N ALA A 50 -20.34 9.83 4.40
CA ALA A 50 -20.07 9.57 5.81
C ALA A 50 -21.10 10.25 6.72
N PRO A 51 -21.67 9.55 7.71
CA PRO A 51 -22.62 10.17 8.63
C PRO A 51 -21.95 11.20 9.54
N GLY A 52 -22.73 12.19 9.98
CA GLY A 52 -22.29 13.20 10.93
C GLY A 52 -21.56 14.39 10.32
N THR A 53 -21.21 15.31 11.20
CA THR A 53 -20.39 16.49 10.92
C THR A 53 -19.01 16.29 11.53
N TRP A 54 -17.96 16.39 10.73
CA TRP A 54 -16.59 16.07 11.08
C TRP A 54 -15.71 17.32 11.15
N SER A 55 -14.77 17.35 12.09
CA SER A 55 -13.76 18.41 12.23
C SER A 55 -12.47 17.87 12.85
N SER A 56 -11.35 18.54 12.59
CA SER A 56 -10.09 18.34 13.32
C SER A 56 -9.99 19.38 14.44
N THR A 57 -9.57 18.97 15.62
CA THR A 57 -9.38 19.84 16.79
C THR A 57 -8.01 19.60 17.41
N ALA A 58 -7.60 20.45 18.35
CA ALA A 58 -6.38 20.24 19.13
C ALA A 58 -6.35 18.90 19.92
N LYS A 59 -7.50 18.27 20.14
CA LYS A 59 -7.62 16.96 20.80
C LYS A 59 -7.74 15.78 19.83
N GLY A 60 -7.77 16.05 18.53
CA GLY A 60 -7.97 15.06 17.47
C GLY A 60 -9.28 15.25 16.72
N VAL A 61 -9.63 14.24 15.91
CA VAL A 61 -10.83 14.27 15.07
C VAL A 61 -12.09 14.06 15.90
N VAL A 62 -13.11 14.84 15.59
CA VAL A 62 -14.41 14.81 16.24
C VAL A 62 -15.50 14.59 15.19
N VAL A 63 -16.49 13.77 15.54
CA VAL A 63 -17.76 13.66 14.81
C VAL A 63 -18.93 14.01 15.71
N GLU A 64 -19.88 14.77 15.16
CA GLU A 64 -21.20 15.02 15.76
C GLU A 64 -22.29 14.42 14.86
N LEU A 65 -23.07 13.49 15.40
CA LEU A 65 -24.13 12.77 14.74
C LEU A 65 -25.49 13.43 14.99
N ALA A 66 -26.34 13.44 13.97
CA ALA A 66 -27.77 13.73 14.14
C ALA A 66 -28.48 12.59 14.88
N GLU A 67 -29.71 12.83 15.35
CA GLU A 67 -30.49 11.85 16.14
C GLU A 67 -30.78 10.54 15.37
N ASP A 68 -30.81 10.60 14.04
CA ASP A 68 -31.08 9.48 13.13
C ASP A 68 -29.81 8.84 12.53
N GLU A 69 -28.62 9.30 12.93
CA GLU A 69 -27.35 8.78 12.45
C GLU A 69 -26.67 7.90 13.49
N GLU A 70 -25.97 6.86 13.01
CA GLU A 70 -25.25 5.92 13.88
C GLU A 70 -23.81 5.71 13.37
N LEU A 71 -22.88 5.68 14.30
CA LEU A 71 -21.53 5.17 14.09
C LEU A 71 -21.18 4.15 15.17
N THR A 72 -20.35 3.18 14.81
CA THR A 72 -19.79 2.22 15.76
C THR A 72 -18.28 2.33 15.80
N VAL A 73 -17.68 2.35 16.99
CA VAL A 73 -16.22 2.28 17.16
C VAL A 73 -15.93 1.08 18.07
N ASP A 74 -15.00 0.22 17.65
CA ASP A 74 -14.69 -1.04 18.33
C ASP A 74 -15.94 -1.91 18.59
N GLY A 75 -16.91 -1.87 17.67
CA GLY A 75 -18.17 -2.60 17.75
C GLY A 75 -19.22 -2.01 18.70
N GLN A 76 -18.98 -0.82 19.27
CA GLN A 76 -19.90 -0.13 20.16
C GLN A 76 -20.47 1.12 19.49
N ALA A 77 -21.80 1.29 19.57
CA ALA A 77 -22.45 2.50 19.09
C ALA A 77 -21.92 3.73 19.86
N VAL A 78 -21.54 4.76 19.12
CA VAL A 78 -21.06 6.01 19.72
C VAL A 78 -22.26 6.91 20.09
N PRO A 79 -22.16 7.71 21.16
CA PRO A 79 -23.16 8.73 21.46
C PRO A 79 -23.13 9.83 20.39
N GLY A 80 -24.12 10.74 20.40
CA GLY A 80 -24.25 11.80 19.39
C GLY A 80 -23.01 12.69 19.16
N ARG A 81 -21.98 12.63 20.00
CA ARG A 81 -20.65 13.18 19.73
C ARG A 81 -19.57 12.17 20.11
N TYR A 82 -18.56 12.00 19.27
CA TYR A 82 -17.42 11.13 19.53
C TYR A 82 -16.08 11.80 19.18
N GLU A 83 -15.06 11.58 20.00
CA GLU A 83 -13.70 12.09 19.80
C GLU A 83 -12.75 10.91 19.59
N PHE A 84 -12.08 10.85 18.44
CA PHE A 84 -11.14 9.77 18.09
C PHE A 84 -9.77 9.91 18.78
N GLY A 85 -9.54 11.04 19.44
CA GLY A 85 -8.24 11.40 20.00
C GLY A 85 -7.20 11.72 18.93
N LEU A 86 -5.97 11.98 19.39
CA LEU A 86 -4.84 12.23 18.50
C LEU A 86 -4.42 10.93 17.80
N ILE A 87 -4.40 10.98 16.47
CA ILE A 87 -3.92 9.89 15.63
C ILE A 87 -2.46 10.18 15.28
N ALA A 88 -1.57 9.21 15.44
CA ALA A 88 -0.18 9.38 15.07
C ALA A 88 -0.04 9.48 13.53
N GLU A 89 1.01 10.16 13.05
CA GLU A 89 1.28 10.24 11.61
C GLU A 89 1.34 8.84 11.00
N ARG A 90 0.59 8.65 9.90
CA ARG A 90 0.43 7.37 9.17
C ARG A 90 -0.34 6.26 9.91
N ASP A 91 -0.92 6.57 11.07
CA ASP A 91 -1.85 5.67 11.77
C ASP A 91 -3.29 5.90 11.29
N SER A 92 -4.18 4.95 11.59
CA SER A 92 -5.61 5.01 11.27
C SER A 92 -6.45 4.51 12.44
N ARG A 93 -7.66 5.05 12.56
CA ARG A 93 -8.78 4.55 13.37
C ARG A 93 -9.95 4.31 12.43
N TYR A 94 -10.87 3.46 12.84
CA TYR A 94 -11.99 3.04 12.00
C TYR A 94 -13.31 3.11 12.76
N ALA A 95 -14.35 3.55 12.08
CA ALA A 95 -15.73 3.52 12.58
C ALA A 95 -16.64 2.83 11.56
N GLY A 96 -17.54 1.96 12.00
CA GLY A 96 -18.57 1.37 11.15
C GLY A 96 -19.77 2.30 11.00
N ALA A 97 -20.34 2.38 9.80
CA ALA A 97 -21.53 3.16 9.46
C ALA A 97 -22.45 2.31 8.57
N GLY A 98 -23.41 1.59 9.15
CA GLY A 98 -24.18 0.60 8.40
C GLY A 98 -23.28 -0.49 7.81
N ASP A 99 -23.24 -0.62 6.48
CA ASP A 99 -22.34 -1.53 5.76
C ASP A 99 -20.99 -0.89 5.37
N ALA A 100 -20.80 0.41 5.63
CA ALA A 100 -19.58 1.14 5.33
C ALA A 100 -18.58 1.13 6.49
N LEU A 101 -17.31 1.39 6.16
CA LEU A 101 -16.23 1.59 7.13
C LEU A 101 -15.59 2.96 6.89
N ILE A 102 -15.62 3.82 7.89
CA ILE A 102 -15.04 5.15 7.86
C ILE A 102 -13.64 5.10 8.43
N GLU A 103 -12.63 5.28 7.59
CA GLU A 103 -11.24 5.45 8.05
C GLU A 103 -11.01 6.91 8.47
N VAL A 104 -10.59 7.11 9.70
CA VAL A 104 -10.09 8.39 10.21
C VAL A 104 -8.58 8.23 10.37
N ALA A 105 -7.78 9.10 9.75
CA ALA A 105 -6.34 8.87 9.72
C ALA A 105 -5.54 10.17 9.74
N LYS A 106 -4.23 10.07 10.03
CA LYS A 106 -3.31 11.21 9.89
C LYS A 106 -2.33 10.98 8.73
N ARG A 107 -2.30 11.92 7.78
CA ARG A 107 -1.44 11.87 6.59
C ARG A 107 -0.80 13.23 6.36
N GLY A 108 0.52 13.30 6.39
CA GLY A 108 1.27 14.55 6.19
C GLY A 108 0.96 15.62 7.21
N GLY A 109 0.67 15.23 8.45
CA GLY A 109 0.25 16.17 9.50
C GLY A 109 -1.22 16.57 9.46
N HIS A 110 -1.97 16.22 8.40
CA HIS A 110 -3.39 16.51 8.28
C HIS A 110 -4.23 15.31 8.71
N ASP A 111 -5.34 15.59 9.39
CA ASP A 111 -6.35 14.57 9.65
C ASP A 111 -7.25 14.42 8.42
N ILE A 112 -7.56 13.17 8.07
CA ILE A 112 -8.36 12.83 6.91
C ILE A 112 -9.54 11.93 7.30
N LEU A 113 -10.59 12.03 6.51
CA LEU A 113 -11.69 11.07 6.46
C LEU A 113 -11.64 10.34 5.13
N ARG A 114 -11.69 9.01 5.16
CA ARG A 114 -11.66 8.16 3.97
C ARG A 114 -12.70 7.04 4.07
N PRO A 115 -13.97 7.33 3.72
CA PRO A 115 -15.04 6.36 3.72
C PRO A 115 -14.78 5.21 2.75
N ARG A 116 -15.20 4.01 3.15
CA ARG A 116 -15.09 2.77 2.38
C ARG A 116 -16.44 2.10 2.30
N HIS A 117 -17.00 2.06 1.10
CA HIS A 117 -18.32 1.50 0.84
C HIS A 117 -18.20 0.21 0.03
N PRO A 118 -18.78 -0.92 0.48
CA PRO A 118 -18.70 -2.19 -0.24
C PRO A 118 -19.42 -2.15 -1.59
N GLY A 119 -20.33 -1.20 -1.79
CA GLY A 119 -21.02 -0.94 -3.06
C GLY A 119 -20.21 -0.13 -4.08
N ASN A 120 -18.99 0.33 -3.76
CA ASN A 120 -18.22 1.18 -4.68
C ASN A 120 -18.05 0.51 -6.06
N PRO A 121 -18.40 1.19 -7.17
CA PRO A 121 -18.24 0.67 -8.52
C PRO A 121 -16.83 0.17 -8.83
N LEU A 122 -15.78 0.84 -8.34
CA LEU A 122 -14.39 0.39 -8.54
C LEU A 122 -14.16 -1.00 -7.93
N ARG A 123 -14.75 -1.30 -6.77
CA ARG A 123 -14.66 -2.61 -6.12
C ARG A 123 -15.53 -3.67 -6.81
N THR A 124 -16.77 -3.31 -7.14
CA THR A 124 -17.76 -4.27 -7.66
C THR A 124 -17.52 -4.62 -9.13
N ALA A 125 -16.87 -3.74 -9.89
CA ALA A 125 -16.45 -4.00 -11.26
C ALA A 125 -15.05 -4.63 -11.37
N PHE A 126 -14.26 -4.65 -10.28
CA PHE A 126 -12.92 -5.23 -10.28
C PHE A 126 -12.98 -6.72 -10.61
N THR A 127 -12.13 -7.15 -11.55
CA THR A 127 -12.03 -8.56 -11.95
C THR A 127 -10.72 -9.18 -11.49
N HIS A 128 -9.61 -8.59 -11.92
CA HIS A 128 -8.25 -9.02 -11.60
C HIS A 128 -7.25 -7.92 -11.96
N THR A 129 -6.05 -8.04 -11.41
CA THR A 129 -4.89 -7.23 -11.81
C THR A 129 -4.09 -7.97 -12.88
N PRO A 130 -3.77 -7.35 -14.03
CA PRO A 130 -2.88 -7.95 -15.01
C PRO A 130 -1.49 -8.20 -14.45
N VAL A 131 -0.84 -9.29 -14.88
CA VAL A 131 0.46 -9.74 -14.36
C VAL A 131 1.37 -10.22 -15.49
N TYR A 132 2.67 -10.23 -15.25
CA TYR A 132 3.59 -11.06 -16.01
C TYR A 132 3.43 -12.53 -15.59
N ALA A 133 3.69 -13.46 -16.51
CA ALA A 133 3.80 -14.87 -16.15
C ALA A 133 4.95 -15.05 -15.13
N PRO A 134 4.73 -15.79 -14.02
CA PRO A 134 5.77 -15.97 -13.02
C PRO A 134 6.95 -16.76 -13.58
N ASP A 135 8.16 -16.24 -13.39
CA ASP A 135 9.41 -16.81 -13.89
C ASP A 135 10.46 -16.85 -12.76
N PRO A 136 10.97 -18.04 -12.39
CA PRO A 136 12.00 -18.20 -11.37
C PRO A 136 13.27 -17.38 -11.61
N ARG A 137 13.57 -16.95 -12.85
CA ARG A 137 14.72 -16.08 -13.13
C ARG A 137 14.66 -14.73 -12.41
N TRP A 138 13.45 -14.33 -12.00
CA TRP A 138 13.18 -13.08 -11.29
C TRP A 138 13.24 -13.24 -9.76
N VAL A 139 13.66 -14.40 -9.28
CA VAL A 139 14.09 -14.61 -7.89
C VAL A 139 15.60 -14.39 -7.83
N LEU A 140 16.03 -13.22 -7.35
CA LEU A 140 17.44 -12.87 -7.25
C LEU A 140 17.92 -13.05 -5.81
N GLU A 141 19.10 -13.63 -5.65
CA GLU A 141 19.79 -13.63 -4.37
C GLU A 141 20.39 -12.24 -4.11
N GLY A 142 20.30 -11.80 -2.86
CA GLY A 142 20.89 -10.54 -2.42
C GLY A 142 21.40 -10.63 -1.00
N HIS A 143 22.00 -9.53 -0.57
CA HIS A 143 22.55 -9.36 0.76
C HIS A 143 22.07 -8.05 1.37
N PHE A 144 21.53 -8.13 2.58
CA PHE A 144 21.11 -6.97 3.35
C PHE A 144 22.32 -6.31 4.02
N LEU A 145 22.51 -5.04 3.71
CA LEU A 145 23.55 -4.16 4.23
C LEU A 145 22.90 -3.21 5.25
N PRO A 146 22.90 -3.56 6.55
CA PRO A 146 22.34 -2.69 7.59
C PRO A 146 23.17 -1.40 7.71
N PHE A 147 22.49 -0.29 7.99
CA PHE A 147 23.14 0.90 8.48
C PHE A 147 23.50 0.72 9.97
N GLY A 148 24.52 1.45 10.44
CA GLY A 148 24.88 1.45 11.87
C GLY A 148 23.73 1.90 12.77
N GLU A 149 22.91 2.83 12.28
CA GLU A 149 21.61 3.22 12.85
C GLU A 149 20.63 3.47 11.69
N PRO A 150 19.31 3.23 11.89
CA PRO A 150 18.30 3.56 10.89
C PRO A 150 18.39 5.02 10.44
N ARG A 151 18.25 5.27 9.14
CA ARG A 151 18.35 6.61 8.55
C ARG A 151 16.99 7.11 8.10
N PRO A 152 16.60 8.34 8.44
CA PRO A 152 15.37 8.92 7.90
C PRO A 152 15.54 9.17 6.40
N VAL A 153 14.59 8.68 5.61
CA VAL A 153 14.49 8.89 4.17
C VAL A 153 13.15 9.55 3.88
N THR A 154 13.20 10.78 3.40
CA THR A 154 12.02 11.49 2.92
C THR A 154 11.75 11.08 1.48
N VAL A 155 10.54 10.59 1.23
CA VAL A 155 10.04 10.29 -0.11
C VAL A 155 8.79 11.12 -0.37
N GLY A 156 8.58 11.53 -1.62
CA GLY A 156 7.33 12.17 -2.02
C GLY A 156 6.14 11.23 -1.88
N ALA A 157 4.94 11.75 -2.10
CA ALA A 157 3.72 10.98 -2.20
C ALA A 157 3.04 11.15 -3.56
N THR A 158 2.04 10.32 -3.80
CA THR A 158 1.13 10.43 -4.97
C THR A 158 0.15 11.58 -4.85
N VAL A 159 0.02 12.19 -3.66
CA VAL A 159 -0.70 13.45 -3.44
C VAL A 159 0.31 14.60 -3.46
N GLU A 160 0.03 15.64 -4.24
CA GLU A 160 0.89 16.82 -4.36
C GLU A 160 1.09 17.52 -3.00
N GLY A 161 2.33 17.92 -2.70
CA GLY A 161 2.69 18.59 -1.45
C GLY A 161 2.80 17.68 -0.23
N LEU A 162 2.44 16.39 -0.36
CA LEU A 162 2.59 15.40 0.71
C LEU A 162 3.94 14.67 0.60
N GLU A 163 4.63 14.55 1.73
CA GLU A 163 5.85 13.75 1.87
C GLU A 163 5.67 12.70 2.96
N HIS A 164 6.46 11.64 2.88
CA HIS A 164 6.55 10.60 3.89
C HIS A 164 8.00 10.45 4.34
N VAL A 165 8.21 10.42 5.65
CA VAL A 165 9.49 10.03 6.23
C VAL A 165 9.42 8.57 6.65
N TYR A 166 10.43 7.81 6.26
CA TYR A 166 10.62 6.41 6.66
C TYR A 166 12.00 6.23 7.27
N ASP A 167 12.07 5.49 8.37
CA ASP A 167 13.35 5.01 8.88
C ASP A 167 13.79 3.78 8.09
N SER A 168 14.84 3.97 7.30
CA SER A 168 15.48 2.92 6.50
C SER A 168 16.52 2.19 7.35
N PRO A 169 16.35 0.88 7.62
CA PRO A 169 17.35 0.09 8.35
C PRO A 169 18.61 -0.21 7.52
N GLY A 170 18.56 -0.11 6.19
CA GLY A 170 19.71 -0.44 5.34
C GLY A 170 19.38 -0.50 3.85
N GLN A 171 20.25 -1.17 3.09
CA GLN A 171 20.08 -1.42 1.66
C GLN A 171 20.13 -2.92 1.37
N VAL A 172 19.46 -3.34 0.31
CA VAL A 172 19.64 -4.69 -0.25
C VAL A 172 20.51 -4.58 -1.49
N GLU A 173 21.64 -5.28 -1.48
CA GLU A 173 22.57 -5.41 -2.59
C GLU A 173 22.32 -6.73 -3.33
N PHE A 174 22.35 -6.71 -4.66
CA PHE A 174 22.19 -7.91 -5.48
C PHE A 174 22.88 -7.73 -6.84
N ASP A 175 23.24 -8.84 -7.48
CA ASP A 175 23.76 -8.84 -8.85
C ASP A 175 22.62 -9.03 -9.86
N PHE A 176 22.67 -8.27 -10.96
CA PHE A 176 21.85 -8.53 -12.12
C PHE A 176 22.66 -8.22 -13.38
N ASP A 177 22.75 -9.19 -14.29
CA ASP A 177 23.48 -9.06 -15.55
C ASP A 177 24.97 -8.67 -15.37
N GLY A 178 25.61 -9.19 -14.31
CA GLY A 178 27.01 -8.92 -13.99
C GLY A 178 27.28 -7.52 -13.42
N ALA A 179 26.24 -6.79 -13.04
CA ALA A 179 26.34 -5.51 -12.36
C ALA A 179 25.70 -5.58 -10.97
N VAL A 180 26.38 -4.98 -9.99
CA VAL A 180 25.87 -4.84 -8.62
C VAL A 180 24.91 -3.67 -8.54
N HIS A 181 23.71 -3.94 -8.01
CA HIS A 181 22.66 -2.97 -7.76
C HIS A 181 22.34 -2.90 -6.27
N ARG A 182 21.81 -1.75 -5.82
CA ARG A 182 21.38 -1.54 -4.43
C ARG A 182 20.02 -0.88 -4.41
N LEU A 183 19.17 -1.32 -3.49
CA LEU A 183 17.87 -0.72 -3.21
C LEU A 183 17.80 -0.37 -1.72
N THR A 184 17.51 0.89 -1.41
CA THR A 184 17.15 1.34 -0.06
C THR A 184 15.90 0.60 0.40
N ALA A 185 15.99 -0.05 1.55
CA ALA A 185 14.94 -0.88 2.10
C ALA A 185 14.33 -0.21 3.34
N PHE A 186 13.04 -0.44 3.54
CA PHE A 186 12.27 0.03 4.69
C PHE A 186 11.79 -1.17 5.52
N ASN A 187 11.39 -0.92 6.76
CA ASN A 187 10.77 -1.96 7.57
C ASN A 187 9.48 -2.49 6.92
N GLY A 188 9.39 -3.80 6.80
CA GLY A 188 8.21 -4.50 6.32
C GLY A 188 7.12 -4.65 7.39
N LYS A 189 6.10 -5.45 7.09
CA LYS A 189 4.93 -5.64 7.98
C LYS A 189 5.21 -6.58 9.14
N THR A 190 6.07 -7.58 8.94
CA THR A 190 6.46 -8.55 9.96
C THR A 190 7.83 -8.17 10.55
N PRO A 191 8.11 -8.49 11.82
CA PRO A 191 9.38 -8.16 12.45
C PRO A 191 10.58 -8.63 11.64
N GLY A 192 11.50 -7.72 11.34
CA GLY A 192 12.73 -7.99 10.58
C GLY A 192 12.56 -8.10 9.06
N SER A 193 11.33 -8.27 8.55
CA SER A 193 11.08 -8.21 7.12
C SER A 193 11.33 -6.82 6.55
N LEU A 194 11.54 -6.76 5.24
CA LEU A 194 11.82 -5.53 4.51
C LEU A 194 10.75 -5.26 3.45
N MET A 195 10.67 -3.99 3.07
CA MET A 195 9.91 -3.51 1.93
C MET A 195 10.81 -2.61 1.10
N VAL A 196 10.79 -2.83 -0.21
CA VAL A 196 11.43 -1.93 -1.18
C VAL A 196 10.36 -1.33 -2.06
N LEU A 197 10.38 -0.01 -2.22
CA LEU A 197 9.63 0.69 -3.26
C LEU A 197 10.60 0.96 -4.41
N PHE A 198 10.22 0.65 -5.63
CA PHE A 198 11.09 0.88 -6.78
C PHE A 198 10.34 1.27 -8.05
N THR A 199 11.10 1.83 -8.99
CA THR A 199 10.74 1.94 -10.40
C THR A 199 11.81 1.27 -11.24
N ASP A 200 11.46 0.94 -12.48
CA ASP A 200 12.36 0.28 -13.43
C ASP A 200 11.96 0.68 -14.87
N ARG A 201 12.59 0.10 -15.89
CA ARG A 201 12.28 0.46 -17.29
C ARG A 201 10.87 0.06 -17.76
N THR A 202 10.15 -0.77 -17.01
CA THR A 202 8.74 -1.10 -17.29
C THR A 202 7.75 -0.06 -16.77
N SER A 203 8.16 0.80 -15.83
CA SER A 203 7.29 1.78 -15.18
C SER A 203 6.74 2.80 -16.17
N GLY A 204 5.41 2.90 -16.24
CA GLY A 204 4.69 3.77 -17.19
C GLY A 204 4.59 3.22 -18.61
N VAL A 205 5.14 2.02 -18.87
CA VAL A 205 5.07 1.32 -20.15
C VAL A 205 4.14 0.12 -20.05
N THR A 206 4.46 -0.78 -19.12
CA THR A 206 3.70 -2.02 -18.88
C THR A 206 3.34 -2.20 -17.41
N THR A 207 4.02 -1.50 -16.50
CA THR A 207 3.73 -1.47 -15.06
C THR A 207 3.38 -0.06 -14.58
N TYR A 208 2.76 0.04 -13.40
CA TYR A 208 2.31 1.32 -12.87
C TYR A 208 3.46 2.32 -12.75
N ALA A 209 3.22 3.56 -13.18
CA ALA A 209 4.29 4.54 -13.41
C ALA A 209 4.97 5.02 -12.12
N ALA A 210 4.21 5.18 -11.03
CA ALA A 210 4.73 5.84 -9.85
C ALA A 210 5.61 4.93 -8.98
N ASN A 211 5.26 3.65 -8.86
CA ASN A 211 6.00 2.68 -8.05
C ASN A 211 5.44 1.26 -8.21
N ARG A 212 6.25 0.30 -7.78
CA ARG A 212 5.83 -1.01 -7.26
C ARG A 212 6.50 -1.26 -5.91
N SER A 213 5.89 -2.09 -5.07
CA SER A 213 6.50 -2.58 -3.83
C SER A 213 6.95 -4.03 -3.98
N LEU A 214 8.12 -4.34 -3.45
CA LEU A 214 8.59 -5.70 -3.22
C LEU A 214 8.69 -5.94 -1.71
N HIS A 215 8.05 -7.01 -1.25
CA HIS A 215 8.25 -7.52 0.11
C HIS A 215 9.40 -8.51 0.10
N ILE A 216 10.27 -8.40 1.11
CA ILE A 216 11.43 -9.28 1.28
C ILE A 216 11.34 -9.82 2.71
N GLU A 217 11.46 -11.13 2.86
CA GLU A 217 11.50 -11.78 4.18
C GLU A 217 12.70 -11.31 5.00
N ALA A 218 12.70 -11.57 6.30
CA ALA A 218 13.81 -11.20 7.17
C ALA A 218 15.13 -11.81 6.65
N PRO A 219 16.24 -11.04 6.62
CA PRO A 219 17.55 -11.58 6.28
C PRO A 219 17.92 -12.74 7.20
N ASP A 220 18.64 -13.73 6.67
CA ASP A 220 19.17 -14.82 7.49
C ASP A 220 20.35 -14.35 8.37
N ALA A 221 20.94 -15.27 9.14
CA ALA A 221 22.03 -14.96 10.07
C ALA A 221 23.28 -14.40 9.37
N GLU A 222 23.46 -14.69 8.09
CA GLU A 222 24.54 -14.15 7.25
C GLU A 222 24.06 -12.98 6.40
N GLY A 223 22.87 -12.44 6.66
CA GLY A 223 22.29 -11.30 5.95
C GLY A 223 21.82 -11.60 4.53
N ARG A 224 21.69 -12.87 4.11
CA ARG A 224 21.19 -13.17 2.76
C ARG A 224 19.68 -12.97 2.70
N VAL A 225 19.20 -12.53 1.54
CA VAL A 225 17.79 -12.30 1.24
C VAL A 225 17.45 -12.78 -0.17
N ASN A 226 16.17 -13.08 -0.40
CA ASN A 226 15.64 -13.38 -1.73
C ASN A 226 14.75 -12.23 -2.22
N LEU A 227 15.10 -11.63 -3.36
CA LEU A 227 14.29 -10.64 -4.05
C LEU A 227 13.43 -11.35 -5.09
N ASP A 228 12.20 -11.72 -4.74
CA ASP A 228 11.26 -12.32 -5.69
C ASP A 228 10.42 -11.25 -6.40
N PHE A 229 10.93 -10.75 -7.53
CA PHE A 229 10.22 -9.73 -8.32
C PHE A 229 8.92 -10.25 -8.94
N ASN A 230 8.66 -11.57 -8.98
CA ASN A 230 7.34 -12.08 -9.36
C ASN A 230 6.25 -11.67 -8.36
N ARG A 231 6.64 -11.34 -7.12
CA ARG A 231 5.76 -10.82 -6.07
C ARG A 231 5.85 -9.30 -5.92
N ALA A 232 6.46 -8.59 -6.87
CA ALA A 232 6.36 -7.14 -6.96
C ALA A 232 4.91 -6.75 -7.25
N GLY A 233 4.30 -6.00 -6.34
CA GLY A 233 2.89 -5.63 -6.40
C GLY A 233 2.69 -4.12 -6.50
N ASN A 234 1.56 -3.74 -7.08
CA ASN A 234 1.05 -2.39 -7.08
C ASN A 234 0.63 -1.98 -5.66
N LEU A 235 0.86 -0.70 -5.36
CA LEU A 235 0.26 0.00 -4.23
C LEU A 235 -1.16 0.47 -4.59
N PRO A 236 -2.00 0.81 -3.59
CA PRO A 236 -3.37 1.27 -3.84
C PRO A 236 -3.51 2.43 -4.83
N CYS A 237 -2.52 3.33 -4.90
CA CYS A 237 -2.52 4.44 -5.86
C CYS A 237 -2.58 3.99 -7.33
N ALA A 238 -2.16 2.76 -7.63
CA ALA A 238 -2.31 2.21 -8.98
C ALA A 238 -3.78 2.03 -9.39
N TYR A 239 -4.70 1.96 -8.43
CA TYR A 239 -6.12 1.70 -8.68
C TYR A 239 -6.98 2.94 -8.44
N THR A 240 -6.61 3.79 -7.47
CA THR A 240 -7.41 4.96 -7.08
C THR A 240 -6.53 6.16 -6.73
N ASP A 241 -7.00 7.36 -7.07
CA ASP A 241 -6.34 8.63 -6.72
C ASP A 241 -6.58 9.03 -5.26
N LEU A 242 -7.39 8.25 -4.53
CA LEU A 242 -7.76 8.47 -3.13
C LEU A 242 -6.77 7.81 -2.13
N ALA A 243 -5.61 7.41 -2.64
CA ALA A 243 -4.54 6.79 -1.87
C ALA A 243 -3.33 7.72 -1.73
N THR A 244 -2.84 7.89 -0.51
CA THR A 244 -1.64 8.66 -0.17
C THR A 244 -0.41 7.76 -0.17
N CYS A 245 -0.09 7.16 -1.31
CA CYS A 245 1.02 6.21 -1.40
C CYS A 245 2.38 6.92 -1.52
N PRO A 246 3.44 6.40 -0.89
CA PRO A 246 4.80 6.90 -1.05
C PRO A 246 5.34 6.66 -2.45
N LEU A 247 6.21 7.55 -2.90
CA LEU A 247 7.10 7.35 -4.05
C LEU A 247 8.36 6.58 -3.61
N PRO A 248 9.07 5.91 -4.53
CA PRO A 248 10.35 5.30 -4.20
C PRO A 248 11.41 6.38 -4.04
N PRO A 249 12.45 6.15 -3.21
CA PRO A 249 13.65 6.98 -3.22
C PRO A 249 14.23 7.09 -4.63
N THR A 250 14.88 8.21 -4.95
CA THR A 250 15.45 8.46 -6.28
C THR A 250 16.46 7.36 -6.68
N GLU A 251 17.20 6.83 -5.72
CA GLU A 251 18.17 5.75 -5.92
C GLU A 251 17.52 4.39 -6.17
N ASN A 252 16.25 4.19 -5.81
CA ASN A 252 15.50 2.95 -6.06
C ASN A 252 14.92 2.91 -7.49
N ARG A 253 15.73 3.31 -8.46
CA ARG A 253 15.40 3.26 -9.88
C ARG A 253 16.31 2.26 -10.58
N LEU A 254 15.76 1.10 -10.91
CA LEU A 254 16.50 0.06 -11.60
C LEU A 254 16.72 0.45 -13.08
N PRO A 255 17.94 0.32 -13.60
CA PRO A 255 18.27 0.73 -14.96
C PRO A 255 17.92 -0.32 -16.01
N PHE A 256 17.15 -1.36 -15.68
CA PHE A 256 16.72 -2.44 -16.56
C PHE A 256 15.20 -2.67 -16.43
N ALA A 257 14.62 -3.49 -17.31
CA ALA A 257 13.19 -3.80 -17.29
C ALA A 257 12.94 -5.01 -16.40
N VAL A 258 12.14 -4.86 -15.36
CA VAL A 258 11.69 -5.96 -14.49
C VAL A 258 10.34 -6.47 -15.00
N GLU A 259 10.39 -7.41 -15.94
CA GLU A 259 9.24 -8.07 -16.56
C GLU A 259 8.70 -9.22 -15.68
N ALA A 260 8.31 -8.87 -14.45
CA ALA A 260 7.79 -9.76 -13.42
C ALA A 260 6.74 -9.03 -12.58
N GLY A 261 5.83 -9.75 -11.94
CA GLY A 261 4.86 -9.19 -11.00
C GLY A 261 3.70 -8.44 -11.66
N GLU A 262 3.06 -7.56 -10.88
CA GLU A 262 1.86 -6.83 -11.31
C GLU A 262 2.17 -5.77 -12.38
N ARG A 263 1.25 -5.67 -13.33
CA ARG A 263 1.22 -4.71 -14.44
C ARG A 263 0.23 -3.58 -14.15
N ILE A 264 0.06 -2.66 -15.10
CA ILE A 264 -0.94 -1.58 -14.99
C ILE A 264 -2.34 -2.21 -14.82
N PRO A 265 -3.15 -1.77 -13.84
CA PRO A 265 -4.54 -2.23 -13.68
C PRO A 265 -5.41 -1.93 -14.91
N LEU A 266 -6.41 -2.77 -15.17
CA LEU A 266 -7.31 -2.62 -16.34
C LEU A 266 -8.05 -1.28 -16.31
N GLU A 267 -8.45 -0.84 -15.12
CA GLU A 267 -9.17 0.42 -14.87
C GLU A 267 -8.31 1.66 -15.16
N ARG A 268 -6.98 1.48 -15.29
CA ARG A 268 -6.01 2.50 -15.68
C ARG A 268 -5.45 2.30 -17.09
N GLY A 269 -6.13 1.52 -17.94
CA GLY A 269 -5.72 1.26 -19.33
C GLY A 269 -4.70 0.14 -19.48
N GLY A 270 -4.48 -0.65 -18.43
CA GLY A 270 -3.71 -1.88 -18.50
C GLY A 270 -4.25 -2.85 -19.56
N GLN A 271 -3.35 -3.65 -20.12
CA GLN A 271 -3.71 -4.71 -21.05
C GLN A 271 -3.72 -6.05 -20.30
N PRO A 272 -4.64 -6.97 -20.63
CA PRO A 272 -4.66 -8.33 -20.07
C PRO A 272 -3.30 -9.05 -20.16
#